data_AF-A0A9Q0PF24-F1
#
_entry.id   AF-A0A9Q0PF24-F1
#
_cell.length_a   1.000
_cell.length_b   1.000
_cell.length_c   1.000
_cell.angle_alpha   90.00
_cell.angle_beta   90.00
_cell.angle_gamma   90.00
#
_symmetry.space_group_name_H-M   'P 1'
#
loop_
_entity.id
_entity.type
_entity.pdbx_description
1 polymer ?
#
loop_
_entity_poly.entity_id
_entity_poly.type
_entity_poly.pdbx_seq_one_letter_code
_entity_poly.pdbx_strand_id
1 'polypeptide(L)'
;MAAASCTVWDSVLELTKSAQVKNCDPQLWAIQLSSNLNSAGVDLPSVELAHLLVSHICFDNHVPITWKFLEKALSFNLVPPLLVLALLSTRVVPNRQLHPAAYRLYMELVKRHAFSFSALIASPNHQLIMKSIDDVVNLSQIFGEQLCETGLLLVEFVFSIMWQLLDASLDDEGLLELSAEKNSRWLPRREVMEIDGHGNFSEKRNEHHEGLHKVNTTMAIELIGEFLKNKLTSRLIYLARQNMPSQWGSFIERLQLLVVHSAALRNSKHVTPDAFLQLTHDTRKVLSRECKTISQHEFHAVMFSGSLKSSVGQCHGASQSAIWLPIDLFLEDTMDGSQVTSTSAVENLISLVKALQAVNCTTWHDTFLGLWIASLRLVQRVGTSSNLIKKSMGVMWKTFQF
;
A
#
# COMPACT_ATOMS: atom_id res chain seq x y z
N MET A 1 -33.28 14.78 33.17
CA MET A 1 -32.52 13.67 32.58
C MET A 1 -32.26 14.00 31.13
N ALA A 2 -31.05 14.45 30.80
CA ALA A 2 -30.66 14.64 29.41
C ALA A 2 -30.36 13.27 28.80
N ALA A 3 -31.15 12.85 27.81
CA ALA A 3 -30.82 11.69 27.00
C ALA A 3 -29.51 11.99 26.27
N ALA A 4 -28.44 11.25 26.59
CA ALA A 4 -27.21 11.34 25.82
C ALA A 4 -27.53 10.91 24.37
N SER A 5 -27.28 11.79 23.42
CA SER A 5 -27.41 11.47 21.99
C SER A 5 -26.38 10.39 21.65
N CYS A 6 -26.84 9.14 21.52
CA CYS A 6 -26.01 8.04 21.05
C CYS A 6 -25.53 8.36 19.64
N THR A 7 -24.22 8.41 19.41
CA THR A 7 -23.70 8.67 18.07
C THR A 7 -23.94 7.43 17.19
N VAL A 8 -23.90 7.62 15.86
CA VAL A 8 -23.97 6.49 14.91
C VAL A 8 -22.88 5.47 15.20
N TRP A 9 -21.68 5.93 15.59
CA TRP A 9 -20.53 5.08 15.89
C TRP A 9 -20.68 4.30 17.20
N ASP A 10 -21.30 4.88 18.24
CA ASP A 10 -21.65 4.15 19.46
C ASP A 10 -22.61 2.99 19.15
N SER A 11 -23.60 3.24 18.28
CA SER A 11 -24.55 2.23 17.84
C SER A 11 -23.88 1.12 17.03
N VAL A 12 -22.92 1.47 16.16
CA VAL A 12 -22.09 0.51 15.40
C VAL A 12 -21.23 -0.35 16.32
N LEU A 13 -20.62 0.24 17.34
CA LEU A 13 -19.79 -0.46 18.30
C LEU A 13 -20.63 -1.44 19.15
N GLU A 14 -21.80 -1.02 19.63
CA GLU A 14 -22.71 -1.89 20.38
C GLU A 14 -23.26 -3.03 19.53
N LEU A 15 -23.61 -2.75 18.26
CA LEU A 15 -23.99 -3.79 17.30
C LEU A 15 -22.85 -4.80 17.11
N THR A 16 -21.61 -4.31 16.99
CA THR A 16 -20.40 -5.13 16.80
C THR A 16 -20.16 -6.05 18.00
N LYS A 17 -20.20 -5.50 19.23
CA LYS A 17 -20.08 -6.28 20.46
C LYS A 17 -21.19 -7.33 20.59
N SER A 18 -22.44 -6.92 20.34
CA SER A 18 -23.61 -7.80 20.40
C SER A 18 -23.51 -8.95 19.40
N ALA A 19 -23.11 -8.67 18.15
CA ALA A 19 -22.93 -9.67 17.10
C ALA A 19 -21.82 -10.66 17.43
N GLN A 20 -20.71 -10.18 17.99
CA GLN A 20 -19.61 -11.03 18.48
C GLN A 20 -20.07 -11.97 19.61
N VAL A 21 -20.76 -11.45 20.63
CA VAL A 21 -21.25 -12.24 21.77
C VAL A 21 -22.27 -13.29 21.34
N LYS A 22 -23.16 -12.93 20.40
CA LYS A 22 -24.18 -13.83 19.85
C LYS A 22 -23.65 -14.81 18.80
N ASN A 23 -22.36 -14.73 18.47
CA ASN A 23 -21.73 -15.51 17.41
C ASN A 23 -22.52 -15.42 16.09
N CYS A 24 -22.96 -14.22 15.73
CA CYS A 24 -23.74 -13.98 14.52
C CYS A 24 -22.95 -14.35 13.27
N ASP A 25 -23.65 -14.83 12.23
CA ASP A 25 -23.01 -15.07 10.94
C ASP A 25 -22.34 -13.76 10.43
N PRO A 26 -21.02 -13.78 10.11
CA PRO A 26 -20.29 -12.59 9.71
C PRO A 26 -20.84 -11.89 8.47
N GLN A 27 -21.47 -12.63 7.55
CA GLN A 27 -22.06 -12.05 6.35
C GLN A 27 -23.37 -11.35 6.67
N LEU A 28 -24.24 -11.95 7.48
CA LEU A 28 -25.45 -11.28 7.99
C LEU A 28 -25.10 -10.05 8.82
N TRP A 29 -24.06 -10.11 9.63
CA TRP A 29 -23.55 -8.98 10.38
C TRP A 29 -23.11 -7.84 9.45
N ALA A 30 -22.34 -8.13 8.39
CA ALA A 30 -21.93 -7.12 7.41
C ALA A 30 -23.12 -6.48 6.68
N ILE A 31 -24.12 -7.27 6.30
CA ILE A 31 -25.35 -6.78 5.64
C ILE A 31 -26.13 -5.86 6.59
N GLN A 32 -26.31 -6.26 7.85
CA GLN A 32 -27.02 -5.46 8.85
C GLN A 32 -26.29 -4.14 9.12
N LEU A 33 -24.96 -4.19 9.27
CA LEU A 33 -24.16 -3.00 9.46
C LEU A 33 -24.26 -2.05 8.25
N SER A 34 -24.14 -2.57 7.03
CA SER A 34 -24.29 -1.80 5.80
C SER A 34 -25.65 -1.11 5.72
N SER A 35 -26.74 -1.84 6.01
CA SER A 35 -28.09 -1.27 6.04
C SER A 35 -28.21 -0.13 7.05
N ASN A 36 -27.66 -0.29 8.25
CA ASN A 36 -27.72 0.73 9.29
C ASN A 36 -26.93 1.99 8.89
N LEU A 37 -25.73 1.82 8.34
CA LEU A 37 -24.89 2.93 7.87
C LEU A 37 -25.54 3.70 6.72
N ASN A 38 -26.11 2.99 5.74
CA ASN A 38 -26.84 3.61 4.64
C ASN A 38 -28.07 4.38 5.15
N SER A 39 -28.80 3.83 6.12
CA SER A 39 -29.95 4.54 6.73
C SER A 39 -29.55 5.78 7.52
N ALA A 40 -28.32 5.80 8.04
CA ALA A 40 -27.73 6.94 8.74
C ALA A 40 -27.04 7.94 7.79
N GLY A 41 -27.05 7.70 6.48
CA GLY A 41 -26.44 8.58 5.48
C GLY A 41 -24.91 8.55 5.48
N VAL A 42 -24.29 7.46 5.94
CA VAL A 42 -22.83 7.30 5.94
C VAL A 42 -22.38 6.77 4.57
N ASP A 43 -21.47 7.50 3.93
CA ASP A 43 -20.87 7.07 2.67
C ASP A 43 -19.90 5.90 2.87
N LEU A 44 -19.97 4.92 1.96
CA LEU A 44 -19.12 3.73 1.97
C LEU A 44 -18.20 3.70 0.74
N PRO A 45 -16.92 3.28 0.88
CA PRO A 45 -16.28 2.82 2.11
C PRO A 45 -15.95 3.97 3.09
N SER A 46 -16.10 3.73 4.41
CA SER A 46 -15.89 4.73 5.46
C SER A 46 -14.55 4.57 6.19
N VAL A 47 -13.83 5.68 6.34
CA VAL A 47 -12.56 5.80 7.08
C VAL A 47 -12.81 5.56 8.58
N GLU A 48 -13.79 6.23 9.16
CA GLU A 48 -14.14 6.14 10.58
C GLU A 48 -14.54 4.71 10.97
N LEU A 49 -15.29 4.03 10.10
CA LEU A 49 -15.62 2.63 10.31
C LEU A 49 -14.36 1.75 10.33
N ALA A 50 -13.39 1.99 9.45
CA ALA A 50 -12.14 1.22 9.44
C ALA A 50 -11.38 1.39 10.76
N HIS A 51 -11.26 2.63 11.26
CA HIS A 51 -10.65 2.90 12.57
C HIS A 51 -11.38 2.17 13.70
N LEU A 52 -12.71 2.27 13.75
CA LEU A 52 -13.53 1.63 14.79
C LEU A 52 -13.38 0.10 14.76
N LEU A 53 -13.51 -0.52 13.59
CA LEU A 53 -13.40 -1.96 13.46
C LEU A 53 -12.01 -2.45 13.82
N VAL A 54 -10.94 -1.87 13.27
CA VAL A 54 -9.58 -2.35 13.56
C VAL A 54 -9.21 -2.08 15.04
N SER A 55 -9.72 -1.02 15.65
CA SER A 55 -9.56 -0.75 17.09
C SER A 55 -10.29 -1.76 17.97
N HIS A 56 -11.46 -2.22 17.54
CA HIS A 56 -12.20 -3.26 18.25
C HIS A 56 -11.50 -4.62 18.13
N ILE A 57 -11.09 -5.01 16.92
CA ILE A 57 -10.60 -6.36 16.58
C ILE A 57 -9.22 -6.67 17.15
N CYS A 58 -8.32 -5.69 17.21
CA CYS A 58 -6.97 -5.93 17.70
C CYS A 58 -6.94 -6.15 19.23
N PHE A 59 -6.01 -7.00 19.69
CA PHE A 59 -5.77 -7.32 21.09
C PHE A 59 -6.91 -8.09 21.78
N ASP A 60 -7.61 -7.47 22.73
CA ASP A 60 -8.56 -8.15 23.63
C ASP A 60 -9.74 -8.83 22.90
N ASN A 61 -10.04 -8.45 21.64
CA ASN A 61 -11.07 -9.08 20.83
C ASN A 61 -10.55 -9.76 19.55
N HIS A 62 -9.29 -10.21 19.57
CA HIS A 62 -8.75 -11.04 18.51
C HIS A 62 -9.36 -12.45 18.59
N VAL A 63 -10.59 -12.61 18.07
CA VAL A 63 -11.30 -13.88 18.00
C VAL A 63 -11.60 -14.25 16.54
N PRO A 64 -11.70 -15.55 16.18
CA PRO A 64 -11.86 -15.94 14.77
C PRO A 64 -13.06 -15.29 14.06
N ILE A 65 -14.17 -15.05 14.77
CA ILE A 65 -15.37 -14.43 14.21
C ILE A 65 -15.15 -12.97 13.81
N THR A 66 -14.37 -12.20 14.57
CA THR A 66 -14.16 -10.77 14.30
C THR A 66 -13.27 -10.57 13.06
N TRP A 67 -12.28 -11.45 12.84
CA TRP A 67 -11.49 -11.47 11.62
C TRP A 67 -12.28 -11.88 10.38
N LYS A 68 -13.14 -12.91 10.51
CA LYS A 68 -14.07 -13.30 9.43
C LYS A 68 -15.01 -12.15 9.09
N PHE A 69 -15.48 -11.42 10.10
CA PHE A 69 -16.30 -10.23 9.89
C PHE A 69 -15.53 -9.12 9.17
N LEU A 70 -14.28 -8.84 9.55
CA LEU A 70 -13.44 -7.85 8.84
C LEU A 70 -13.26 -8.21 7.36
N GLU A 71 -13.03 -9.50 7.06
CA GLU A 71 -12.95 -9.99 5.68
C GLU A 71 -14.26 -9.77 4.91
N LYS A 72 -15.41 -9.96 5.56
CA LYS A 72 -16.72 -9.61 4.96
C LYS A 72 -16.86 -8.10 4.79
N ALA A 73 -16.50 -7.28 5.77
CA ALA A 73 -16.55 -5.83 5.64
C ALA A 73 -15.73 -5.31 4.45
N LEU A 74 -14.55 -5.90 4.20
CA LEU A 74 -13.73 -5.64 3.03
C LEU A 74 -14.40 -6.09 1.72
N SER A 75 -14.98 -7.30 1.71
CA SER A 75 -15.67 -7.87 0.55
C SER A 75 -16.92 -7.07 0.16
N PHE A 76 -17.63 -6.52 1.14
CA PHE A 76 -18.81 -5.66 0.96
C PHE A 76 -18.46 -4.18 0.73
N ASN A 77 -17.17 -3.83 0.59
CA ASN A 77 -16.69 -2.46 0.40
C ASN A 77 -17.18 -1.48 1.47
N LEU A 78 -17.29 -1.94 2.73
CA LEU A 78 -17.69 -1.11 3.86
C LEU A 78 -16.54 -0.24 4.37
N VAL A 79 -15.30 -0.75 4.25
CA VAL A 79 -14.08 -0.12 4.74
C VAL A 79 -13.01 -0.08 3.63
N PRO A 80 -12.15 0.96 3.57
CA PRO A 80 -11.10 1.04 2.56
C PRO A 80 -10.01 -0.02 2.81
N PRO A 81 -9.72 -0.93 1.85
CA PRO A 81 -8.79 -2.02 2.11
C PRO A 81 -7.37 -1.60 2.50
N LEU A 82 -6.79 -0.61 1.81
CA LEU A 82 -5.42 -0.17 2.13
C LEU A 82 -5.34 0.52 3.49
N LEU A 83 -6.38 1.25 3.91
CA LEU A 83 -6.44 1.83 5.25
C LEU A 83 -6.52 0.76 6.33
N VAL A 84 -7.30 -0.30 6.10
CA VAL A 84 -7.34 -1.46 7.01
C VAL A 84 -5.96 -2.11 7.12
N LEU A 85 -5.24 -2.27 6.00
CA LEU A 85 -3.87 -2.79 6.02
C LEU A 85 -2.91 -1.87 6.80
N ALA A 86 -3.02 -0.54 6.64
CA ALA A 86 -2.23 0.43 7.38
C ALA A 86 -2.50 0.40 8.90
N LEU A 87 -3.78 0.32 9.29
CA LEU A 87 -4.17 0.23 10.70
C LEU A 87 -3.72 -1.08 11.34
N LEU A 88 -3.79 -2.18 10.60
CA LEU A 88 -3.31 -3.48 11.08
C LEU A 88 -1.79 -3.54 11.13
N SER A 89 -1.07 -2.94 10.18
CA SER A 89 0.38 -3.06 10.13
C SER A 89 1.04 -2.48 11.38
N THR A 90 0.59 -1.30 11.83
CA THR A 90 1.10 -0.62 13.04
C THR A 90 0.78 -1.35 14.36
N ARG A 91 -0.20 -2.26 14.37
CA ARG A 91 -0.62 -3.00 15.58
C ARG A 91 -0.16 -4.45 15.59
N VAL A 92 -0.26 -5.12 14.44
CA VAL A 92 -0.04 -6.55 14.29
C VAL A 92 1.43 -6.87 14.04
N VAL A 93 2.14 -6.10 13.20
CA VAL A 93 3.55 -6.39 12.87
C VAL A 93 4.48 -6.28 14.09
N PRO A 94 4.36 -5.25 14.95
CA PRO A 94 5.13 -5.19 16.19
C PRO A 94 4.83 -6.33 17.17
N ASN A 95 3.58 -6.80 17.21
CA ASN A 95 3.11 -7.83 18.15
C ASN A 95 3.11 -9.24 17.56
N ARG A 96 3.70 -9.44 16.37
CA ARG A 96 3.65 -10.72 15.64
C ARG A 96 4.21 -11.90 16.42
N GLN A 97 5.17 -11.65 17.32
CA GLN A 97 5.74 -12.68 18.19
C GLN A 97 4.78 -13.08 19.33
N LEU A 98 3.97 -12.15 19.84
CA LEU A 98 2.94 -12.46 20.85
C LEU A 98 1.67 -13.04 20.24
N HIS A 99 1.34 -12.60 19.02
CA HIS A 99 0.10 -12.95 18.32
C HIS A 99 0.37 -13.45 16.89
N PRO A 100 1.01 -14.62 16.71
CA PRO A 100 1.37 -15.13 15.38
C PRO A 100 0.17 -15.41 14.48
N ALA A 101 -0.99 -15.79 15.06
CA ALA A 101 -2.22 -15.96 14.30
C ALA A 101 -2.73 -14.64 13.70
N ALA A 102 -2.59 -13.52 14.42
CA ALA A 102 -2.94 -12.18 13.93
C ALA A 102 -2.07 -11.81 12.73
N TYR A 103 -0.77 -12.07 12.85
CA TYR A 103 0.19 -11.77 11.79
C TYR A 103 -0.07 -12.62 10.53
N ARG A 104 -0.40 -13.90 10.71
CA ARG A 104 -0.83 -14.79 9.61
C ARG A 104 -2.03 -14.21 8.87
N LEU A 105 -3.05 -13.76 9.60
CA LEU A 105 -4.27 -13.17 9.02
C LEU A 105 -4.01 -11.81 8.35
N TYR A 106 -3.18 -10.97 8.95
CA TYR A 106 -2.72 -9.72 8.33
C TYR A 106 -2.04 -9.99 6.98
N MET A 107 -1.10 -10.94 6.92
CA MET A 107 -0.42 -11.29 5.66
C MET A 107 -1.37 -11.87 4.60
N GLU A 108 -2.41 -12.61 5.00
CA GLU A 108 -3.47 -13.04 4.08
C GLU A 108 -4.27 -11.87 3.52
N LEU A 109 -4.57 -10.85 4.34
CA LEU A 109 -5.22 -9.63 3.87
C LEU A 109 -4.29 -8.82 2.95
N VAL A 110 -3.00 -8.73 3.26
CA VAL A 110 -1.99 -8.10 2.37
C VAL A 110 -1.99 -8.82 1.02
N LYS A 111 -1.92 -10.16 1.02
CA LYS A 111 -1.96 -10.96 -0.21
C LYS A 111 -3.19 -10.68 -1.08
N ARG A 112 -4.35 -10.48 -0.46
CA ARG A 112 -5.62 -10.24 -1.18
C ARG A 112 -5.78 -8.80 -1.66
N HIS A 113 -5.33 -7.82 -0.87
CA HIS A 113 -5.73 -6.43 -1.07
C HIS A 113 -4.60 -5.48 -1.43
N ALA A 114 -3.34 -5.81 -1.11
CA ALA A 114 -2.19 -4.93 -1.39
C ALA A 114 -1.80 -4.88 -2.88
N PHE A 115 -2.50 -5.61 -3.75
CA PHE A 115 -2.30 -5.60 -5.20
C PHE A 115 -3.50 -5.01 -5.96
N SER A 116 -4.57 -4.61 -5.26
CA SER A 116 -5.84 -4.17 -5.85
C SER A 116 -6.00 -2.64 -5.85
N PHE A 117 -5.10 -1.93 -6.53
CA PHE A 117 -5.04 -0.47 -6.50
C PHE A 117 -6.11 0.25 -7.34
N SER A 118 -6.67 -0.41 -8.36
CA SER A 118 -7.66 0.18 -9.27
C SER A 118 -8.91 0.69 -8.54
N ALA A 119 -9.43 -0.09 -7.59
CA ALA A 119 -10.60 0.29 -6.80
C ALA A 119 -10.34 1.45 -5.82
N LEU A 120 -9.11 1.56 -5.31
CA LEU A 120 -8.73 2.65 -4.42
C LEU A 120 -8.64 3.98 -5.17
N ILE A 121 -7.98 3.98 -6.32
CA ILE A 121 -7.76 5.19 -7.12
C ILE A 121 -9.08 5.68 -7.71
N ALA A 122 -10.02 4.78 -8.00
CA ALA A 122 -11.37 5.10 -8.47
C ALA A 122 -12.31 5.67 -7.39
N SER A 123 -11.91 5.65 -6.11
CA SER A 123 -12.78 6.07 -5.00
C SER A 123 -12.84 7.60 -4.88
N PRO A 124 -14.03 8.22 -4.79
CA PRO A 124 -14.16 9.66 -4.55
C PRO A 124 -13.52 10.11 -3.23
N ASN A 125 -13.35 9.19 -2.26
CA ASN A 125 -12.71 9.45 -0.97
C ASN A 125 -11.20 9.17 -0.95
N HIS A 126 -10.57 8.95 -2.11
CA HIS A 126 -9.17 8.54 -2.21
C HIS A 126 -8.20 9.48 -1.47
N GLN A 127 -8.37 10.80 -1.57
CA GLN A 127 -7.51 11.77 -0.87
C GLN A 127 -7.62 11.64 0.65
N LEU A 128 -8.84 11.51 1.18
CA LEU A 128 -9.09 11.32 2.61
C LEU A 128 -8.50 9.99 3.10
N ILE A 129 -8.64 8.93 2.31
CA ILE A 129 -8.08 7.61 2.62
C ILE A 129 -6.55 7.67 2.67
N MET A 130 -5.91 8.28 1.67
CA MET A 130 -4.44 8.36 1.65
C MET A 130 -3.89 9.25 2.77
N LYS A 131 -4.58 10.35 3.09
CA LYS A 131 -4.23 11.15 4.27
C LYS A 131 -4.36 10.35 5.56
N SER A 132 -5.42 9.56 5.71
CA SER A 132 -5.59 8.70 6.89
C SER A 132 -4.52 7.61 6.97
N ILE A 133 -4.08 7.07 5.84
CA ILE A 133 -2.95 6.13 5.77
C ILE A 133 -1.65 6.82 6.21
N ASP A 134 -1.40 8.04 5.74
CA ASP A 134 -0.26 8.84 6.17
C ASP A 134 -0.28 9.07 7.68
N ASP A 135 -1.42 9.53 8.22
CA ASP A 135 -1.57 9.81 9.65
C ASP A 135 -1.37 8.55 10.51
N VAL A 136 -1.77 7.37 10.02
CA VAL A 136 -1.63 6.10 10.76
C VAL A 136 -0.19 5.59 10.73
N VAL A 137 0.46 5.60 9.56
CA VAL A 137 1.79 5.00 9.37
C VAL A 137 2.92 6.01 9.61
N ASN A 138 2.61 7.31 9.60
CA ASN A 138 3.52 8.45 9.62
C ASN A 138 4.46 8.49 8.40
N LEU A 139 3.93 8.27 7.19
CA LEU A 139 4.76 8.16 5.97
C LEU A 139 5.53 9.45 5.69
N SER A 140 4.84 10.60 5.71
CA SER A 140 5.41 11.93 5.51
C SER A 140 6.54 12.23 6.49
N GLN A 141 6.40 11.80 7.74
CA GLN A 141 7.44 11.96 8.76
C GLN A 141 8.63 11.02 8.50
N ILE A 142 8.38 9.78 8.10
CA ILE A 142 9.42 8.75 7.90
C ILE A 142 10.24 9.03 6.64
N PHE A 143 9.60 9.48 5.58
CA PHE A 143 10.22 9.72 4.28
C PHE A 143 10.62 11.19 4.05
N GLY A 144 10.12 12.11 4.89
CA GLY A 144 10.63 13.48 5.00
C GLY A 144 9.93 14.50 4.09
N GLU A 145 8.72 14.23 3.62
CA GLU A 145 7.97 15.13 2.73
C GLU A 145 6.70 15.67 3.40
N GLN A 146 6.71 16.97 3.72
CA GLN A 146 5.64 17.66 4.46
C GLN A 146 4.40 18.03 3.62
N LEU A 147 4.47 17.83 2.29
CA LEU A 147 3.41 18.11 1.31
C LEU A 147 3.24 16.89 0.41
N CYS A 148 2.93 15.73 1.02
CA CYS A 148 2.96 14.47 0.29
C CYS A 148 1.71 14.31 -0.59
N GLU A 149 1.92 14.31 -1.91
CA GLU A 149 0.87 14.08 -2.91
C GLU A 149 0.30 12.66 -2.76
N THR A 150 -0.99 12.47 -3.07
CA THR A 150 -1.69 11.18 -2.96
C THR A 150 -0.98 10.02 -3.67
N GLY A 151 -0.40 10.29 -4.85
CA GLY A 151 0.36 9.30 -5.61
C GLY A 151 1.72 8.95 -4.98
N LEU A 152 2.37 9.91 -4.31
CA LEU A 152 3.61 9.67 -3.59
C LEU A 152 3.34 8.88 -2.29
N LEU A 153 2.28 9.26 -1.54
CA LEU A 153 1.82 8.50 -0.38
C LEU A 153 1.54 7.03 -0.72
N LEU A 154 1.02 6.74 -1.93
CA LEU A 154 0.81 5.36 -2.37
C LEU A 154 2.13 4.61 -2.57
N VAL A 155 3.12 5.25 -3.20
CA VAL A 155 4.47 4.71 -3.39
C VAL A 155 5.12 4.44 -2.03
N GLU A 156 5.07 5.42 -1.13
CA GLU A 156 5.58 5.33 0.24
C GLU A 156 4.89 4.23 1.03
N PHE A 157 3.56 4.12 0.93
CA PHE A 157 2.80 3.10 1.63
C PHE A 157 3.17 1.69 1.17
N VAL A 158 3.21 1.43 -0.15
CA VAL A 158 3.61 0.13 -0.69
C VAL A 158 5.03 -0.22 -0.28
N PHE A 159 5.94 0.75 -0.34
CA PHE A 159 7.31 0.57 0.11
C PHE A 159 7.39 0.28 1.62
N SER A 160 6.56 0.95 2.43
CA SER A 160 6.49 0.73 3.87
C SER A 160 6.02 -0.67 4.24
N ILE A 161 5.03 -1.25 3.53
CA ILE A 161 4.58 -2.62 3.76
C ILE A 161 5.74 -3.58 3.54
N MET A 162 6.44 -3.44 2.41
CA MET A 162 7.58 -4.30 2.10
C MET A 162 8.70 -4.19 3.13
N TRP A 163 9.01 -2.96 3.57
CA TRP A 163 10.02 -2.75 4.59
C TRP A 163 9.62 -3.39 5.91
N GLN A 164 8.37 -3.22 6.34
CA GLN A 164 7.83 -3.85 7.55
C GLN A 164 7.93 -5.38 7.49
N LEU A 165 7.61 -6.00 6.34
CA LEU A 165 7.77 -7.45 6.14
C LEU A 165 9.24 -7.88 6.20
N LEU A 166 10.14 -7.10 5.61
CA LEU A 166 11.58 -7.38 5.62
C LEU A 166 12.15 -7.31 7.03
N ASP A 167 11.89 -6.21 7.75
CA ASP A 167 12.36 -6.01 9.12
C ASP A 167 11.79 -7.09 10.05
N ALA A 168 10.51 -7.41 9.93
CA ALA A 168 9.88 -8.48 10.69
C ALA A 168 10.54 -9.84 10.43
N SER A 169 10.86 -10.14 9.17
CA SER A 169 11.51 -11.41 8.80
C SER A 169 12.94 -11.50 9.33
N LEU A 170 13.70 -10.41 9.25
CA LEU A 170 15.06 -10.33 9.80
C LEU A 170 15.06 -10.46 11.31
N ASP A 171 14.14 -9.79 12.00
CA ASP A 171 14.02 -9.84 13.45
C ASP A 171 13.55 -11.22 13.95
N ASP A 172 12.65 -11.88 13.21
CA ASP A 172 12.23 -13.26 13.52
C ASP A 172 13.37 -14.28 13.38
N GLU A 173 14.35 -14.02 12.51
CA GLU A 173 15.56 -14.86 12.36
C GLU A 173 16.77 -14.33 13.16
N GLY A 174 16.61 -13.28 13.97
CA GLY A 174 17.70 -12.69 14.76
C GLY A 174 18.79 -11.99 13.91
N LEU A 175 18.50 -11.68 12.66
CA LEU A 175 19.42 -11.07 11.69
C LEU A 175 19.40 -9.54 11.74
N LEU A 176 18.37 -8.94 12.34
CA LEU A 176 18.22 -7.48 12.37
C LEU A 176 19.38 -6.78 13.10
N GLU A 177 19.97 -7.44 14.11
CA GLU A 177 21.13 -6.94 14.86
C GLU A 177 22.41 -6.78 14.00
N LEU A 178 22.46 -7.46 12.84
CA LEU A 178 23.59 -7.41 11.90
C LEU A 178 23.51 -6.19 10.95
N SER A 179 22.39 -5.46 10.94
CA SER A 179 22.25 -4.26 10.12
C SER A 179 22.98 -3.06 10.72
N ALA A 180 23.50 -2.18 9.85
CA ALA A 180 24.14 -0.92 10.26
C ALA A 180 23.20 -0.05 11.10
N GLU A 181 21.90 -0.04 10.78
CA GLU A 181 20.86 0.55 11.62
C GLU A 181 20.31 -0.50 12.59
N LYS A 182 20.91 -0.57 13.80
CA LYS A 182 20.52 -1.52 14.86
C LYS A 182 19.06 -1.42 15.32
N ASN A 183 18.38 -0.31 15.03
CA ASN A 183 16.98 -0.11 15.35
C ASN A 183 16.16 -0.12 14.07
N SER A 184 15.13 -0.98 14.01
CA SER A 184 14.08 -0.82 13.02
C SER A 184 13.32 0.48 13.28
N ARG A 185 12.97 1.19 12.20
CA ARG A 185 12.07 2.34 12.27
C ARG A 185 10.61 1.93 12.48
N TRP A 186 10.31 0.66 12.23
CA TRP A 186 8.95 0.10 12.22
C TRP A 186 8.64 -0.78 13.43
N LEU A 187 9.67 -1.41 14.00
CA LEU A 187 9.54 -2.26 15.17
C LEU A 187 9.98 -1.47 16.42
N PRO A 188 9.07 -1.16 17.35
CA PRO A 188 9.46 -0.55 18.62
C PRO A 188 10.42 -1.48 19.37
N ARG A 189 11.46 -0.89 19.97
CA ARG A 189 12.47 -1.63 20.73
C ARG A 189 11.79 -2.36 21.89
N ARG A 190 11.86 -3.68 21.88
CA ARG A 190 11.29 -4.52 22.93
C ARG A 190 12.22 -4.46 24.15
N GLU A 191 11.91 -3.63 25.13
CA GLU A 191 12.45 -3.84 26.48
C GLU A 191 11.76 -5.08 27.05
N VAL A 192 12.44 -6.22 26.93
CA VAL A 192 11.96 -7.50 27.44
C VAL A 192 12.01 -7.43 28.97
N MET A 193 10.86 -7.12 29.58
CA MET A 193 10.64 -7.43 30.99
C MET A 193 10.07 -8.85 31.01
N GLU A 194 10.92 -9.84 31.26
CA GLU A 194 10.51 -11.24 31.48
C GLU A 194 9.58 -11.27 32.69
N ILE A 195 8.29 -11.45 32.45
CA ILE A 195 7.35 -11.80 33.53
C ILE A 195 7.33 -13.32 33.59
N ASP A 196 8.09 -13.87 34.55
CA ASP A 196 8.13 -15.28 34.89
C ASP A 196 6.74 -15.78 35.34
N GLY A 197 5.95 -16.23 34.36
CA GLY A 197 4.67 -16.92 34.57
C GLY A 197 4.86 -18.42 34.63
N HIS A 198 5.11 -18.95 35.83
CA HIS A 198 5.28 -20.37 36.13
C HIS A 198 4.05 -21.21 35.73
N GLY A 199 4.23 -22.23 34.88
CA GLY A 199 3.20 -23.26 34.65
C GLY A 199 3.45 -24.17 33.45
N ASN A 200 3.64 -25.47 33.70
CA ASN A 200 3.85 -26.59 32.76
C ASN A 200 2.74 -26.83 31.68
N PHE A 201 1.89 -25.85 31.39
CA PHE A 201 0.97 -25.83 30.24
C PHE A 201 1.54 -25.09 29.01
N SER A 202 2.72 -24.49 29.14
CA SER A 202 3.34 -23.62 28.13
C SER A 202 4.05 -24.38 26.99
N GLU A 203 4.53 -25.60 27.19
CA GLU A 203 5.39 -26.30 26.21
C GLU A 203 4.69 -26.56 24.87
N LYS A 204 3.51 -27.18 24.86
CA LYS A 204 2.74 -27.44 23.63
C LYS A 204 2.23 -26.17 22.94
N ARG A 205 1.95 -25.13 23.73
CA ARG A 205 1.56 -23.81 23.19
C ARG A 205 2.78 -23.15 22.53
N ASN A 206 3.94 -23.21 23.17
CA ASN A 206 5.19 -22.66 22.66
C ASN A 206 5.64 -23.35 21.37
N GLU A 207 5.59 -24.68 21.29
CA GLU A 207 5.92 -25.42 20.05
C GLU A 207 5.01 -25.05 18.88
N HIS A 208 3.70 -24.93 19.12
CA HIS A 208 2.75 -24.54 18.08
C HIS A 208 2.95 -23.08 17.62
N HIS A 209 3.26 -22.18 18.57
CA HIS A 209 3.57 -20.79 18.24
C HIS A 209 4.89 -20.71 17.47
N GLU A 210 5.93 -21.43 17.88
CA GLU A 210 7.22 -21.49 17.19
C GLU A 210 7.09 -22.03 15.75
N GLY A 211 6.31 -23.09 15.55
CA GLY A 211 5.99 -23.60 14.22
C GLY A 211 5.28 -22.55 13.36
N LEU A 212 4.31 -21.84 13.92
CA LEU A 212 3.58 -20.78 13.23
C LEU A 212 4.47 -19.55 12.93
N HIS A 213 5.41 -19.20 13.83
CA HIS A 213 6.39 -18.14 13.58
C HIS A 213 7.24 -18.45 12.34
N LYS A 214 7.83 -19.64 12.26
CA LYS A 214 8.67 -20.04 11.11
C LYS A 214 7.90 -20.03 9.79
N VAL A 215 6.66 -20.52 9.80
CA VAL A 215 5.78 -20.48 8.62
C VAL A 215 5.43 -19.03 8.25
N ASN A 216 5.14 -18.18 9.23
CA ASN A 216 4.85 -16.77 9.01
C ASN A 216 6.04 -16.01 8.43
N THR A 217 7.25 -16.21 8.96
CA THR A 217 8.47 -15.60 8.42
C THR A 217 8.68 -16.02 6.96
N THR A 218 8.50 -17.30 6.64
CA THR A 218 8.58 -17.78 5.25
C THR A 218 7.54 -17.09 4.36
N MET A 219 6.29 -16.97 4.82
CA MET A 219 5.23 -16.29 4.08
C MET A 219 5.53 -14.79 3.88
N ALA A 220 6.07 -14.10 4.88
CA ALA A 220 6.45 -12.71 4.78
C ALA A 220 7.51 -12.51 3.67
N ILE A 221 8.53 -13.36 3.65
CA ILE A 221 9.56 -13.38 2.60
C ILE A 221 8.94 -13.63 1.22
N GLU A 222 8.03 -14.60 1.12
CA GLU A 222 7.32 -14.90 -0.12
C GLU A 222 6.50 -13.71 -0.62
N LEU A 223 5.81 -13.00 0.28
CA LEU A 223 5.08 -11.76 -0.05
C LEU A 223 6.01 -10.67 -0.58
N ILE A 224 7.19 -10.46 0.00
CA ILE A 224 8.18 -9.50 -0.54
C ILE A 224 8.53 -9.89 -1.99
N GLY A 225 8.71 -11.19 -2.25
CA GLY A 225 8.92 -11.71 -3.60
C GLY A 225 7.72 -11.45 -4.54
N GLU A 226 6.49 -11.60 -4.06
CA GLU A 226 5.27 -11.29 -4.81
C GLU A 226 5.18 -9.78 -5.14
N PHE A 227 5.52 -8.89 -4.21
CA PHE A 227 5.61 -7.43 -4.46
C PHE A 227 6.64 -7.08 -5.54
N LEU A 228 7.80 -7.74 -5.55
CA LEU A 228 8.83 -7.49 -6.55
C LEU A 228 8.49 -8.08 -7.93
N LYS A 229 7.69 -9.16 -7.98
CA LYS A 229 7.24 -9.80 -9.22
C LYS A 229 5.99 -9.13 -9.82
N ASN A 230 5.10 -8.60 -8.99
CA ASN A 230 3.89 -7.94 -9.48
C ASN A 230 4.24 -6.65 -10.22
N LYS A 231 3.62 -6.46 -11.39
CA LYS A 231 3.99 -5.42 -12.34
C LYS A 231 3.77 -4.01 -11.83
N LEU A 232 2.64 -3.75 -11.15
CA LEU A 232 2.34 -2.43 -10.64
C LEU A 232 3.18 -2.12 -9.41
N THR A 233 3.26 -3.06 -8.46
CA THR A 233 4.04 -2.85 -7.23
C THR A 233 5.53 -2.72 -7.52
N SER A 234 6.10 -3.53 -8.42
CA SER A 234 7.51 -3.40 -8.84
C SER A 234 7.84 -2.02 -9.40
N ARG A 235 6.92 -1.40 -10.14
CA ARG A 235 7.07 -0.02 -10.62
C ARG A 235 6.94 1.02 -9.51
N LEU A 236 6.00 0.84 -8.58
CA LEU A 236 5.91 1.69 -7.39
C LEU A 236 7.20 1.61 -6.57
N ILE A 237 7.77 0.42 -6.39
CA ILE A 237 9.04 0.19 -5.71
C ILE A 237 10.21 0.83 -6.48
N TYR A 238 10.18 0.75 -7.80
CA TYR A 238 11.17 1.45 -8.64
C TYR A 238 11.07 2.98 -8.46
N LEU A 239 9.85 3.53 -8.38
CA LEU A 239 9.66 4.96 -8.06
C LEU A 239 10.16 5.27 -6.64
N ALA A 240 9.93 4.40 -5.66
CA ALA A 240 10.49 4.54 -4.32
C ALA A 240 12.01 4.63 -4.34
N ARG A 241 12.69 3.75 -5.11
CA ARG A 241 14.13 3.80 -5.33
C ARG A 241 14.61 5.15 -5.90
N GLN A 242 13.87 5.72 -6.84
CA GLN A 242 14.26 6.99 -7.50
C GLN A 242 14.02 8.20 -6.61
N ASN A 243 12.90 8.22 -5.87
CA ASN A 243 12.49 9.37 -5.08
C ASN A 243 13.12 9.36 -3.66
N MET A 244 13.46 8.19 -3.12
CA MET A 244 13.95 8.02 -1.74
C MET A 244 15.28 7.25 -1.69
N PRO A 245 16.38 7.78 -2.26
CA PRO A 245 17.62 7.02 -2.46
C PRO A 245 18.31 6.59 -1.15
N SER A 246 18.21 7.40 -0.08
CA SER A 246 18.81 7.09 1.22
C SER A 246 18.09 5.92 1.91
N GLN A 247 16.76 5.95 1.87
CA GLN A 247 15.89 4.93 2.43
C GLN A 247 16.01 3.64 1.59
N TRP A 248 16.07 3.76 0.27
CA TRP A 248 16.35 2.63 -0.61
C TRP A 248 17.69 1.95 -0.33
N GLY A 249 18.76 2.73 -0.10
CA GLY A 249 20.07 2.16 0.26
C GLY A 249 20.00 1.30 1.53
N SER A 250 19.34 1.80 2.57
CA SER A 250 19.14 1.09 3.84
C SER A 250 18.28 -0.16 3.66
N PHE A 251 17.22 -0.08 2.85
CA PHE A 251 16.38 -1.22 2.50
C PHE A 251 17.16 -2.31 1.77
N ILE A 252 18.01 -1.95 0.79
CA ILE A 252 18.84 -2.90 0.05
C ILE A 252 19.86 -3.60 0.94
N GLU A 253 20.49 -2.88 1.88
CA GLU A 253 21.41 -3.49 2.84
C GLU A 253 20.70 -4.59 3.65
N ARG A 254 19.52 -4.30 4.19
CA ARG A 254 18.70 -5.26 4.95
C ARG A 254 18.25 -6.44 4.08
N LEU A 255 17.90 -6.17 2.83
CA LEU A 255 17.49 -7.21 1.90
C LEU A 255 18.67 -8.13 1.53
N GLN A 256 19.89 -7.58 1.42
CA GLN A 256 21.10 -8.38 1.24
C GLN A 256 21.39 -9.27 2.45
N LEU A 257 21.19 -8.77 3.68
CA LEU A 257 21.31 -9.59 4.89
C LEU A 257 20.35 -10.78 4.85
N LEU A 258 19.08 -10.54 4.45
CA LEU A 258 18.09 -11.60 4.28
C LEU A 258 18.58 -12.63 3.25
N VAL A 259 19.01 -12.18 2.07
CA VAL A 259 19.51 -13.05 1.00
C VAL A 259 20.67 -13.93 1.46
N VAL A 260 21.64 -13.36 2.18
CA VAL A 260 22.86 -14.06 2.56
C VAL A 260 22.60 -15.02 3.73
N HIS A 261 21.82 -14.61 4.73
CA HIS A 261 21.76 -15.30 6.02
C HIS A 261 20.45 -16.00 6.35
N SER A 262 19.35 -15.69 5.66
CA SER A 262 18.02 -16.25 5.98
C SER A 262 17.95 -17.76 5.73
N ALA A 263 17.58 -18.51 6.76
CA ALA A 263 17.28 -19.93 6.64
C ALA A 263 15.89 -20.14 6.03
N ALA A 264 14.92 -19.30 6.39
CA ALA A 264 13.56 -19.33 5.86
C ALA A 264 13.55 -19.12 4.34
N LEU A 265 14.34 -18.17 3.82
CA LEU A 265 14.47 -17.94 2.39
C LEU A 265 15.10 -19.14 1.67
N ARG A 266 16.17 -19.72 2.23
CA ARG A 266 16.83 -20.91 1.63
C ARG A 266 15.91 -22.13 1.57
N ASN A 267 14.97 -22.22 2.50
CA ASN A 267 14.01 -23.32 2.60
C ASN A 267 12.66 -23.01 1.91
N SER A 268 12.45 -21.80 1.39
CA SER A 268 11.22 -21.45 0.67
C SER A 268 11.12 -22.21 -0.65
N LYS A 269 9.90 -22.63 -0.99
CA LYS A 269 9.60 -23.31 -2.26
C LYS A 269 9.26 -22.34 -3.38
N HIS A 270 8.89 -21.10 -3.03
CA HIS A 270 8.27 -20.15 -3.97
C HIS A 270 9.21 -19.01 -4.38
N VAL A 271 10.25 -18.74 -3.58
CA VAL A 271 11.23 -17.69 -3.86
C VAL A 271 12.64 -18.16 -3.54
N THR A 272 13.59 -17.86 -4.42
CA THR A 272 15.01 -18.21 -4.24
C THR A 272 15.85 -16.97 -3.93
N PRO A 273 16.99 -17.12 -3.22
CA PRO A 273 17.94 -16.03 -3.00
C PRO A 273 18.38 -15.34 -4.30
N ASP A 274 18.62 -16.11 -5.37
CA ASP A 274 19.01 -15.58 -6.68
C ASP A 274 17.92 -14.70 -7.30
N ALA A 275 16.64 -15.04 -7.11
CA ALA A 275 15.53 -14.21 -7.58
C ALA A 275 15.54 -12.85 -6.89
N PHE A 276 15.79 -12.80 -5.58
CA PHE A 276 15.93 -11.52 -4.85
C PHE A 276 17.13 -10.70 -5.33
N LEU A 277 18.28 -11.34 -5.58
CA LEU A 277 19.46 -10.64 -6.12
C LEU A 277 19.21 -10.06 -7.52
N GLN A 278 18.52 -10.79 -8.39
CA GLN A 278 18.17 -10.29 -9.73
C GLN A 278 17.16 -9.14 -9.67
N LEU A 279 16.15 -9.24 -8.80
CA LEU A 279 15.12 -8.22 -8.63
C LEU A 279 15.68 -6.92 -8.00
N THR A 280 16.78 -7.01 -7.25
CA THR A 280 17.45 -5.88 -6.60
C THR A 280 18.54 -5.23 -7.47
N HIS A 281 19.35 -6.01 -8.17
CA HIS A 281 20.42 -5.48 -9.02
C HIS A 281 19.91 -4.94 -10.36
N ASP A 282 18.90 -5.58 -10.96
CA ASP A 282 18.56 -5.41 -12.38
C ASP A 282 17.05 -5.30 -12.57
N THR A 283 16.34 -4.62 -11.66
CA THR A 283 14.88 -4.40 -11.75
C THR A 283 14.50 -3.91 -13.16
N ARG A 284 15.36 -3.10 -13.82
CA ARG A 284 15.15 -2.62 -15.19
C ARG A 284 15.24 -3.71 -16.28
N LYS A 285 16.08 -4.74 -16.15
CA LYS A 285 16.25 -5.80 -17.17
C LYS A 285 15.29 -6.96 -17.01
N VAL A 286 15.00 -7.39 -15.77
CA VAL A 286 14.04 -8.48 -15.49
C VAL A 286 12.64 -8.11 -16.01
N LEU A 287 12.26 -6.83 -15.91
CA LEU A 287 10.99 -6.29 -16.40
C LEU A 287 10.82 -6.36 -17.93
N SER A 288 11.89 -6.29 -18.72
CA SER A 288 11.79 -6.27 -20.18
C SER A 288 11.51 -7.63 -20.83
N ARG A 289 11.84 -8.74 -20.16
CA ARG A 289 11.88 -10.07 -20.79
C ARG A 289 10.64 -10.92 -20.56
N GLU A 290 9.97 -10.79 -19.41
CA GLU A 290 8.74 -11.53 -19.08
C GLU A 290 7.46 -10.69 -19.21
N CYS A 291 7.57 -9.36 -19.30
CA CYS A 291 6.44 -8.46 -19.22
C CYS A 291 5.95 -7.99 -20.60
N LYS A 292 5.66 -8.92 -21.52
CA LYS A 292 4.94 -8.58 -22.74
C LYS A 292 3.50 -8.20 -22.38
N THR A 293 3.13 -6.97 -22.75
CA THR A 293 1.79 -6.34 -22.69
C THR A 293 1.17 -6.19 -21.30
N ILE A 294 1.17 -4.97 -20.74
CA ILE A 294 -0.06 -4.52 -20.06
C ILE A 294 -1.10 -4.41 -21.16
N SER A 295 -2.28 -5.01 -20.97
CA SER A 295 -3.42 -4.64 -21.78
C SER A 295 -3.82 -3.21 -21.39
N GLN A 296 -4.07 -2.32 -22.36
CA GLN A 296 -4.51 -0.94 -22.12
C GLN A 296 -5.62 -0.84 -21.05
N HIS A 297 -6.41 -1.91 -20.87
CA HIS A 297 -7.44 -2.08 -19.85
C HIS A 297 -6.99 -1.95 -18.38
N GLU A 298 -5.79 -2.39 -17.98
CA GLU A 298 -5.30 -2.25 -16.60
C GLU A 298 -4.81 -0.83 -16.30
N PHE A 299 -4.23 -0.15 -17.30
CA PHE A 299 -3.99 1.29 -17.24
C PHE A 299 -5.33 2.06 -17.15
N HIS A 300 -6.34 1.65 -17.93
CA HIS A 300 -7.69 2.21 -17.87
C HIS A 300 -8.42 1.97 -16.53
N ALA A 301 -8.06 0.93 -15.77
CA ALA A 301 -8.63 0.70 -14.43
C ALA A 301 -8.07 1.66 -13.37
N VAL A 302 -6.86 2.20 -13.58
CA VAL A 302 -6.34 3.37 -12.84
C VAL A 302 -7.05 4.66 -13.31
N MET A 303 -7.73 4.64 -14.46
CA MET A 303 -8.30 5.82 -15.14
C MET A 303 -9.79 6.10 -14.87
N PHE A 304 -10.54 5.32 -14.10
CA PHE A 304 -12.00 5.50 -13.98
C PHE A 304 -12.47 6.24 -12.71
N SER A 305 -11.70 7.21 -12.20
CA SER A 305 -12.09 8.04 -11.04
C SER A 305 -12.80 9.33 -11.44
N GLY A 306 -13.91 9.24 -12.16
CA GLY A 306 -14.77 10.39 -12.44
C GLY A 306 -16.05 10.29 -11.62
N SER A 307 -16.20 11.04 -10.54
CA SER A 307 -17.52 11.33 -9.99
C SER A 307 -17.92 12.75 -10.33
N LEU A 308 -18.82 12.83 -11.31
CA LEU A 308 -19.71 13.97 -11.53
C LEU A 308 -20.63 14.12 -10.31
N LYS A 309 -20.72 15.37 -9.84
CA LYS A 309 -21.73 15.94 -8.92
C LYS A 309 -21.49 15.76 -7.43
N SER A 310 -20.85 16.75 -6.81
CA SER A 310 -21.51 17.45 -5.71
C SER A 310 -20.99 18.91 -5.58
N SER A 311 -21.97 19.80 -5.45
CA SER A 311 -21.94 21.14 -4.83
C SER A 311 -20.80 22.12 -5.16
N VAL A 312 -21.18 23.13 -5.94
CA VAL A 312 -20.60 24.48 -5.99
C VAL A 312 -20.09 24.93 -4.61
N GLY A 313 -18.78 25.15 -4.51
CA GLY A 313 -18.13 25.73 -3.33
C GLY A 313 -16.64 25.90 -3.59
N GLN A 314 -16.25 27.15 -3.89
CA GLN A 314 -14.89 27.55 -4.24
C GLN A 314 -13.83 26.98 -3.30
N CYS A 315 -12.94 26.14 -3.83
CA CYS A 315 -11.60 25.92 -3.28
C CYS A 315 -10.60 26.12 -4.41
N HIS A 316 -10.25 27.39 -4.67
CA HIS A 316 -9.09 27.72 -5.47
C HIS A 316 -7.84 27.32 -4.68
N GLY A 317 -7.07 26.34 -5.17
CA GLY A 317 -5.61 26.40 -5.05
C GLY A 317 -4.80 25.22 -4.52
N ALA A 318 -5.35 24.08 -4.08
CA ALA A 318 -4.50 23.07 -3.42
C ALA A 318 -4.86 21.57 -3.56
N SER A 319 -5.82 21.18 -4.40
CA SER A 319 -6.30 19.77 -4.46
C SER A 319 -5.96 19.02 -5.75
N GLN A 320 -4.93 19.44 -6.49
CA GLN A 320 -4.73 19.08 -7.91
C GLN A 320 -3.56 18.11 -8.21
N SER A 321 -3.17 17.26 -7.26
CA SER A 321 -1.96 16.40 -7.36
C SER A 321 -2.19 14.95 -7.83
N ALA A 322 -3.39 14.59 -8.27
CA ALA A 322 -3.73 13.20 -8.67
C ALA A 322 -3.20 12.78 -10.06
N ILE A 323 -2.60 13.70 -10.84
CA ILE A 323 -2.35 13.51 -12.27
C ILE A 323 -1.00 12.82 -12.55
N TRP A 324 -0.04 12.86 -11.60
CA TRP A 324 1.35 12.54 -11.91
C TRP A 324 1.68 11.05 -11.92
N LEU A 325 1.19 10.27 -10.95
CA LEU A 325 1.57 8.87 -10.82
C LEU A 325 1.28 8.06 -12.11
N PRO A 326 0.12 8.22 -12.75
CA PRO A 326 -0.14 7.58 -14.05
C PRO A 326 0.84 8.01 -15.15
N ILE A 327 1.24 9.28 -15.16
CA ILE A 327 2.20 9.82 -16.13
C ILE A 327 3.61 9.31 -15.84
N ASP A 328 4.06 9.29 -14.59
CA ASP A 328 5.35 8.73 -14.18
C ASP A 328 5.42 7.24 -14.56
N LEU A 329 4.38 6.45 -14.25
CA LEU A 329 4.31 5.03 -14.64
C LEU A 329 4.34 4.84 -16.17
N PHE A 330 3.67 5.69 -16.93
CA PHE A 330 3.68 5.64 -18.39
C PHE A 330 5.04 6.03 -18.97
N LEU A 331 5.68 7.09 -18.43
CA LEU A 331 6.97 7.56 -18.89
C LEU A 331 8.05 6.50 -18.67
N GLU A 332 8.07 5.84 -17.51
CA GLU A 332 9.00 4.73 -17.24
C GLU A 332 8.83 3.60 -18.27
N ASP A 333 7.59 3.23 -18.63
CA ASP A 333 7.33 2.20 -19.65
C ASP A 333 7.85 2.55 -21.04
N THR A 334 7.70 3.81 -21.42
CA THR A 334 8.17 4.28 -22.73
C THR A 334 9.70 4.39 -22.79
N MET A 335 10.38 4.60 -21.67
CA MET A 335 11.84 4.67 -21.61
C MET A 335 12.54 3.31 -21.73
N ASP A 336 11.85 2.21 -21.42
CA ASP A 336 12.39 0.84 -21.52
C ASP A 336 12.59 0.37 -22.97
N GLY A 337 12.20 1.18 -23.97
CA GLY A 337 12.47 0.96 -25.39
C GLY A 337 11.85 -0.30 -26.00
N SER A 338 10.99 -1.00 -25.24
CA SER A 338 10.62 -2.39 -25.52
C SER A 338 9.37 -2.56 -26.37
N GLN A 339 8.57 -1.53 -26.66
CA GLN A 339 7.26 -1.74 -27.31
C GLN A 339 6.69 -0.67 -28.24
N VAL A 340 7.24 0.55 -28.38
CA VAL A 340 6.45 1.63 -29.01
C VAL A 340 7.28 2.49 -29.96
N THR A 341 6.85 2.60 -31.23
CA THR A 341 7.37 3.62 -32.15
C THR A 341 7.15 4.99 -31.52
N SER A 342 8.12 5.91 -31.59
CA SER A 342 8.05 7.21 -30.91
C SER A 342 6.72 7.95 -31.15
N THR A 343 6.11 7.76 -32.32
CA THR A 343 4.80 8.33 -32.69
C THR A 343 3.63 7.77 -31.87
N SER A 344 3.58 6.46 -31.64
CA SER A 344 2.49 5.84 -30.86
C SER A 344 2.62 6.08 -29.36
N ALA A 345 3.83 6.31 -28.85
CA ALA A 345 4.04 6.71 -27.45
C ALA A 345 3.50 8.12 -27.18
N VAL A 346 3.68 9.05 -28.12
CA VAL A 346 3.16 10.41 -28.03
C VAL A 346 1.62 10.42 -28.10
N GLU A 347 1.02 9.64 -29.00
CA GLU A 347 -0.45 9.53 -29.09
C GLU A 347 -1.07 8.91 -27.82
N ASN A 348 -0.42 7.90 -27.25
CA ASN A 348 -0.83 7.30 -25.98
C ASN A 348 -0.70 8.29 -24.82
N LEU A 349 0.39 9.08 -24.76
CA LEU A 349 0.58 10.12 -23.75
C LEU A 349 -0.48 11.21 -23.87
N ILE A 350 -0.79 11.66 -25.09
CA ILE A 350 -1.86 12.65 -25.34
C ILE A 350 -3.21 12.09 -24.86
N SER A 351 -3.49 10.82 -25.16
CA SER A 351 -4.72 10.16 -24.73
C SER A 351 -4.80 10.00 -23.21
N LEU A 352 -3.67 9.67 -22.57
CA LEU A 352 -3.52 9.60 -21.11
C LEU A 352 -3.77 10.97 -20.47
N VAL A 353 -3.13 12.03 -20.96
CA VAL A 353 -3.27 13.40 -20.44
C VAL A 353 -4.70 13.91 -20.62
N LYS A 354 -5.33 13.63 -21.78
CA LYS A 354 -6.76 13.93 -22.02
C LYS A 354 -7.68 13.20 -21.04
N ALA A 355 -7.44 11.91 -20.82
CA ALA A 355 -8.22 11.13 -19.87
C ALA A 355 -8.04 11.66 -18.44
N LEU A 356 -6.81 11.95 -18.03
CA LEU A 356 -6.51 12.53 -16.71
C LEU A 356 -7.18 13.91 -16.51
N GLN A 357 -7.20 14.75 -17.55
CA GLN A 357 -7.90 16.04 -17.52
C GLN A 357 -9.42 15.86 -17.33
N ALA A 358 -10.02 14.94 -18.09
CA ALA A 358 -11.46 14.68 -18.04
C ALA A 358 -11.89 14.05 -16.72
N VAL A 359 -11.14 13.06 -16.23
CA VAL A 359 -11.43 12.28 -15.03
C VAL A 359 -11.28 13.14 -13.77
N ASN A 360 -10.22 13.94 -13.68
CA ASN A 360 -9.97 14.81 -12.54
C ASN A 360 -10.69 16.16 -12.62
N CYS A 361 -11.45 16.43 -13.69
CA CYS A 361 -12.13 17.70 -13.94
C CYS A 361 -11.19 18.91 -13.78
N THR A 362 -9.92 18.76 -14.19
CA THR A 362 -8.89 19.80 -14.07
C THR A 362 -8.86 20.71 -15.28
N THR A 363 -8.27 21.89 -15.11
CA THR A 363 -7.99 22.75 -16.26
C THR A 363 -6.89 22.13 -17.13
N TRP A 364 -6.84 22.52 -18.40
CA TRP A 364 -5.72 22.18 -19.26
C TRP A 364 -4.38 22.70 -18.72
N HIS A 365 -4.39 23.85 -18.04
CA HIS A 365 -3.21 24.41 -17.40
C HIS A 365 -2.68 23.46 -16.32
N ASP A 366 -3.54 23.02 -15.40
CA ASP A 366 -3.14 22.16 -14.28
C ASP A 366 -2.72 20.77 -14.77
N THR A 367 -3.38 20.26 -15.80
CA THR A 367 -3.03 18.96 -16.41
C THR A 367 -1.71 19.04 -17.17
N PHE A 368 -1.43 20.15 -17.86
CA PHE A 368 -0.17 20.35 -18.54
C PHE A 368 0.98 20.61 -17.57
N LEU A 369 0.73 21.38 -16.51
CA LEU A 369 1.64 21.46 -15.37
C LEU A 369 1.93 20.04 -14.88
N GLY A 370 0.86 19.27 -14.65
CA GLY A 370 0.72 17.81 -14.44
C GLY A 370 1.57 16.90 -15.34
N LEU A 371 1.91 17.33 -16.53
CA LEU A 371 2.79 16.61 -17.43
C LEU A 371 4.23 17.12 -17.34
N TRP A 372 4.36 18.42 -17.15
CA TRP A 372 5.63 19.12 -17.05
C TRP A 372 6.45 18.71 -15.83
N ILE A 373 5.90 18.69 -14.61
CA ILE A 373 6.66 18.26 -13.42
C ILE A 373 6.99 16.75 -13.46
N ALA A 374 6.13 15.87 -13.98
CA ALA A 374 6.47 14.47 -14.24
C ALA A 374 7.67 14.36 -15.20
N SER A 375 7.63 15.12 -16.29
CA SER A 375 8.74 15.19 -17.26
C SER A 375 10.02 15.76 -16.63
N LEU A 376 9.93 16.80 -15.81
CA LEU A 376 11.07 17.38 -15.09
C LEU A 376 11.66 16.39 -14.09
N ARG A 377 10.82 15.70 -13.31
CA ARG A 377 11.26 14.63 -12.40
C ARG A 377 12.00 13.54 -13.17
N LEU A 378 11.46 13.11 -14.32
CA LEU A 378 12.15 12.16 -15.20
C LEU A 378 13.52 12.68 -15.68
N VAL A 379 13.61 13.93 -16.14
CA VAL A 379 14.87 14.53 -16.61
C VAL A 379 15.91 14.65 -15.50
N GLN A 380 15.48 15.07 -14.31
CA GLN A 380 16.34 15.15 -13.13
C GLN A 380 16.87 13.77 -12.73
N ARG A 381 16.04 12.71 -12.87
CA ARG A 381 16.42 11.32 -12.57
C ARG A 381 17.38 10.70 -13.60
N VAL A 382 17.27 11.03 -14.89
CA VAL A 382 18.05 10.39 -15.99
C VAL A 382 19.44 11.03 -16.20
N GLY A 383 19.67 12.25 -15.69
CA GLY A 383 20.97 12.93 -15.76
C GLY A 383 21.40 13.30 -17.18
N THR A 384 21.09 14.53 -17.64
CA THR A 384 21.60 15.27 -18.83
C THR A 384 21.77 14.59 -20.21
N SER A 385 21.58 13.28 -20.38
CA SER A 385 21.92 12.55 -21.61
C SER A 385 20.74 11.82 -22.26
N SER A 386 19.53 12.39 -22.22
CA SER A 386 18.44 11.94 -23.09
C SER A 386 18.06 13.02 -24.09
N ASN A 387 18.69 12.96 -25.27
CA ASN A 387 18.30 13.75 -26.44
C ASN A 387 16.84 13.46 -26.87
N LEU A 388 16.26 12.31 -26.49
CA LEU A 388 14.87 11.98 -26.75
C LEU A 388 13.91 12.85 -25.93
N ILE A 389 14.18 13.08 -24.63
CA ILE A 389 13.28 13.88 -23.78
C ILE A 389 13.33 15.35 -24.19
N LYS A 390 14.51 15.91 -24.49
CA LYS A 390 14.60 17.27 -25.05
C LYS A 390 13.83 17.43 -26.36
N LYS A 391 13.85 16.41 -27.22
CA LYS A 391 13.14 16.39 -28.50
C LYS A 391 11.63 16.24 -28.30
N SER A 392 11.19 15.36 -27.41
CA SER A 392 9.77 15.17 -27.06
C SER A 392 9.18 16.39 -26.33
N MET A 393 9.91 17.01 -25.40
CA MET A 393 9.49 18.25 -24.74
C MET A 393 9.49 19.43 -25.71
N GLY A 394 10.46 19.52 -26.63
CA GLY A 394 10.47 20.53 -27.68
C GLY A 394 9.35 20.36 -28.71
N VAL A 395 8.94 19.12 -28.99
CA VAL A 395 7.77 18.81 -29.83
C VAL A 395 6.49 19.14 -29.07
N MET A 396 6.34 18.74 -27.80
CA MET A 396 5.20 19.10 -26.96
C MET A 396 5.01 20.61 -26.86
N TRP A 397 6.09 21.36 -26.62
CA TRP A 397 6.04 22.82 -26.57
C TRP A 397 5.54 23.43 -27.89
N LYS A 398 5.95 22.88 -29.03
CA LYS A 398 5.46 23.30 -30.36
C LYS A 398 4.01 22.88 -30.65
N THR A 399 3.55 21.77 -30.09
CA THR A 399 2.18 21.27 -30.28
C THR A 399 1.17 21.97 -29.37
N PHE A 400 1.61 22.56 -28.26
CA PHE A 400 0.76 23.23 -27.28
C PHE A 400 0.90 24.76 -27.25
N GLN A 401 1.55 25.37 -28.24
CA GLN A 401 1.43 26.82 -28.48
C GLN A 401 0.00 27.13 -28.96
N PHE A 402 -0.83 27.58 -28.02
CA PHE A 402 -2.00 28.42 -28.30
C PHE A 402 -1.58 29.88 -28.36
#